data_AF-S8C1A1-F1
#
_entry.id   AF-S8C1A1-F1
#
_cell.length_a   1.000
_cell.length_b   1.000
_cell.length_c   1.000
_cell.angle_alpha   90.00
_cell.angle_beta   90.00
_cell.angle_gamma   90.00
#
_symmetry.space_group_name_H-M   'P 1'
#
loop_
_entity.id
_entity.type
_entity.pdbx_description
1 polymer ?
#
loop_
_entity_poly.entity_id
_entity_poly.type
_entity_poly.pdbx_seq_one_letter_code
_entity_poly.pdbx_strand_id
1 'polypeptide(L)'
;MAELITEIQNHPYDIRLAEDNPLFNFLTCAAAYAREFPEDLKSYIRNGDRQSLAEGIAKLVPRYEIDVRTTIAVTKIDGGIKVNALPQSVTAFINHRIRRGSTWSEVTRRTEELASKVAQKHGLELMAYPDNGTYPRSLITLELQDEKNPSAFTPIRTDISTPYRLIAGTTRAVFGDEFIVTSGLNMGNTDMKWYANVTDNIFRYAPMPAERASLHGLNECVDMKGHISMVEWFFTFLRNADETEFDL
;
A
#
# COMPACT_ATOMS: atom_id res chain seq x y z
N MET A 1 -3.95 14.75 -24.17
CA MET A 1 -4.33 13.77 -23.14
C MET A 1 -3.55 12.46 -23.25
N ALA A 2 -3.65 11.70 -24.36
CA ALA A 2 -2.95 10.41 -24.48
C ALA A 2 -1.44 10.53 -24.17
N GLU A 3 -0.77 11.52 -24.75
CA GLU A 3 0.64 11.79 -24.46
C GLU A 3 0.93 12.15 -23.00
N LEU A 4 0.05 12.88 -22.33
CA LEU A 4 0.20 13.18 -20.89
C LEU A 4 0.14 11.90 -20.06
N ILE A 5 -0.82 11.02 -20.35
CA ILE A 5 -0.96 9.73 -19.68
C ILE A 5 0.28 8.87 -19.94
N THR A 6 0.72 8.78 -21.21
CA THR A 6 1.91 8.03 -21.59
C THR A 6 3.15 8.57 -20.91
N GLU A 7 3.34 9.88 -20.86
CA GLU A 7 4.48 10.51 -20.18
C GLU A 7 4.49 10.14 -18.69
N ILE A 8 3.35 10.20 -18.00
CA ILE A 8 3.25 9.83 -16.58
C ILE A 8 3.56 8.33 -16.39
N GLN A 9 3.00 7.45 -17.22
CA GLN A 9 3.18 5.99 -17.08
C GLN A 9 4.59 5.51 -17.47
N ASN A 10 5.25 6.16 -18.43
CA ASN A 10 6.60 5.80 -18.87
C ASN A 10 7.70 6.24 -17.89
N HIS A 11 7.33 6.95 -16.82
CA HIS A 11 8.26 7.37 -15.77
C HIS A 11 7.88 6.73 -14.43
N PRO A 12 7.97 5.39 -14.29
CA PRO A 12 7.65 4.70 -13.04
C PRO A 12 8.55 5.17 -11.90
N TYR A 13 8.06 5.02 -10.67
CA TYR A 13 8.82 5.34 -9.47
C TYR A 13 9.91 4.30 -9.20
N ASP A 14 10.98 4.72 -8.55
CA ASP A 14 12.09 3.84 -8.19
C ASP A 14 11.64 2.78 -7.17
N ILE A 15 12.28 1.61 -7.24
CA ILE A 15 12.13 0.59 -6.21
C ILE A 15 12.97 1.01 -5.01
N ARG A 16 12.36 1.03 -3.82
CA ARG A 16 13.07 1.30 -2.57
C ARG A 16 12.36 0.67 -1.39
N LEU A 17 13.10 0.01 -0.50
CA LEU A 17 12.56 -0.49 0.76
C LEU A 17 12.87 0.49 1.89
N ALA A 18 11.85 1.23 2.34
CA ALA A 18 11.99 2.18 3.45
C ALA A 18 12.32 1.49 4.78
N GLU A 19 12.93 2.23 5.71
CA GLU A 19 13.35 1.71 7.02
C GLU A 19 12.18 1.13 7.82
N ASP A 20 11.07 1.87 7.82
CA ASP A 20 9.83 1.57 8.51
C ASP A 20 8.90 0.62 7.74
N ASN A 21 9.34 0.04 6.62
CA ASN A 21 8.48 -0.83 5.80
C ASN A 21 8.33 -2.23 6.45
N PRO A 22 7.10 -2.68 6.79
CA PRO A 22 6.87 -3.98 7.45
C PRO A 22 7.34 -5.18 6.62
N LEU A 23 7.47 -5.02 5.30
CA LEU A 23 8.01 -6.05 4.42
C LEU A 23 9.44 -6.47 4.85
N PHE A 24 10.24 -5.55 5.38
CA PHE A 24 11.59 -5.91 5.85
C PHE A 24 11.50 -6.95 6.99
N ASN A 25 10.65 -6.71 7.99
CA ASN A 25 10.45 -7.63 9.11
C ASN A 25 9.86 -8.97 8.64
N PHE A 26 8.93 -8.95 7.68
CA PHE A 26 8.42 -10.15 7.04
C PHE A 26 9.56 -10.98 6.42
N LEU A 27 10.40 -10.35 5.61
CA LEU A 27 11.50 -11.02 4.90
C LEU A 27 12.59 -11.51 5.85
N THR A 28 12.95 -10.74 6.89
CA THR A 28 13.88 -11.18 7.92
C THR A 28 13.35 -12.40 8.67
N CYS A 29 12.05 -12.39 9.00
CA CYS A 29 11.40 -13.53 9.64
C CYS A 29 11.38 -14.76 8.72
N ALA A 30 11.00 -14.57 7.45
CA ALA A 30 11.03 -15.64 6.46
C ALA A 30 12.44 -16.21 6.26
N ALA A 31 13.46 -15.37 6.21
CA ALA A 31 14.86 -15.81 6.10
C ALA A 31 15.32 -16.67 7.30
N ALA A 32 14.76 -16.43 8.48
CA ALA A 32 15.10 -17.15 9.71
C ALA A 32 14.33 -18.47 9.88
N TYR A 33 13.05 -18.52 9.46
CA TYR A 33 12.15 -19.64 9.81
C TYR A 33 11.58 -20.41 8.62
N ALA A 34 11.63 -19.87 7.40
CA ALA A 34 11.11 -20.59 6.24
C ALA A 34 11.99 -21.81 5.91
N ARG A 35 11.33 -22.91 5.49
CA ARG A 35 12.04 -24.14 5.06
C ARG A 35 13.00 -23.86 3.91
N GLU A 36 12.59 -23.00 3.00
CA GLU A 36 13.36 -22.55 1.85
C GLU A 36 13.29 -21.03 1.75
N PHE A 37 14.44 -20.39 1.55
CA PHE A 37 14.52 -18.95 1.31
C PHE A 37 15.79 -18.65 0.49
N PRO A 38 15.74 -17.80 -0.55
CA PRO A 38 16.87 -17.57 -1.45
C PRO A 38 18.09 -17.00 -0.73
N GLU A 39 19.26 -17.60 -0.95
CA GLU A 39 20.51 -17.20 -0.29
C GLU A 39 20.96 -15.77 -0.63
N ASP A 40 20.71 -15.31 -1.85
CA ASP A 40 21.00 -13.92 -2.25
C ASP A 40 20.21 -12.93 -1.38
N LEU A 41 18.91 -13.18 -1.19
CA LEU A 41 18.06 -12.35 -0.34
C LEU A 41 18.50 -12.42 1.14
N LYS A 42 18.91 -13.60 1.64
CA LYS A 42 19.49 -13.70 3.01
C LYS A 42 20.77 -12.88 3.12
N SER A 43 21.61 -12.89 2.09
CA SER A 43 22.84 -12.11 2.04
C SER A 43 22.54 -10.61 2.13
N TYR A 44 21.58 -10.11 1.34
CA TYR A 44 21.18 -8.71 1.39
C TYR A 44 20.63 -8.31 2.76
N ILE A 45 19.83 -9.17 3.41
CA ILE A 45 19.34 -8.94 4.78
C ILE A 45 20.51 -8.85 5.77
N ARG A 46 21.45 -9.81 5.73
CA ARG A 46 22.62 -9.83 6.62
C ARG A 46 23.52 -8.60 6.45
N ASN A 47 23.68 -8.13 5.23
CA ASN A 47 24.53 -6.99 4.89
C ASN A 47 23.82 -5.63 5.03
N GLY A 48 22.52 -5.62 5.33
CA GLY A 48 21.73 -4.39 5.38
C GLY A 48 21.47 -3.74 4.00
N ASP A 49 21.67 -4.48 2.91
CA ASP A 49 21.45 -3.99 1.54
C ASP A 49 19.97 -4.01 1.18
N ARG A 50 19.25 -2.99 1.64
CA ARG A 50 17.81 -2.83 1.41
C ARG A 50 17.45 -2.61 -0.05
N GLN A 51 18.36 -2.04 -0.87
CA GLN A 51 18.08 -1.77 -2.27
C GLN A 51 18.07 -3.07 -3.07
N SER A 52 19.14 -3.87 -2.96
CA SER A 52 19.20 -5.17 -3.62
C SER A 52 18.13 -6.13 -3.09
N LEU A 53 17.80 -6.05 -1.80
CA LEU A 53 16.68 -6.80 -1.23
C LEU A 53 15.33 -6.43 -1.89
N ALA A 54 15.06 -5.13 -2.07
CA ALA A 54 13.84 -4.63 -2.68
C ALA A 54 13.71 -5.04 -4.14
N GLU A 55 14.77 -4.87 -4.93
CA GLU A 55 14.81 -5.27 -6.34
C GLU A 55 14.72 -6.79 -6.49
N GLY A 56 15.45 -7.53 -5.65
CA GLY A 56 15.48 -8.98 -5.64
C GLY A 56 14.11 -9.58 -5.31
N ILE A 57 13.43 -9.08 -4.26
CA ILE A 57 12.11 -9.59 -3.89
C ILE A 57 11.04 -9.23 -4.91
N ALA A 58 11.05 -8.00 -5.44
CA ALA A 58 10.12 -7.59 -6.48
C ALA A 58 10.29 -8.41 -7.78
N LYS A 59 11.53 -8.74 -8.14
CA LYS A 59 11.83 -9.59 -9.30
C LYS A 59 11.40 -11.04 -9.08
N LEU A 60 11.69 -11.60 -7.91
CA LEU A 60 11.39 -13.00 -7.60
C LEU A 60 9.89 -13.24 -7.46
N VAL A 61 9.18 -12.33 -6.80
CA VAL A 61 7.74 -12.41 -6.55
C VAL A 61 7.13 -11.04 -6.88
N PRO A 62 6.64 -10.85 -8.12
CA PRO A 62 6.13 -9.55 -8.61
C PRO A 62 5.05 -8.91 -7.74
N ARG A 63 4.35 -9.69 -6.92
CA ARG A 63 3.39 -9.14 -5.96
C ARG A 63 4.02 -8.14 -4.98
N TYR A 64 5.26 -8.36 -4.55
CA TYR A 64 5.94 -7.46 -3.60
C TYR A 64 6.40 -6.15 -4.23
N GLU A 65 6.33 -5.99 -5.56
CA GLU A 65 6.69 -4.74 -6.21
C GLU A 65 5.88 -3.56 -5.66
N ILE A 66 4.58 -3.77 -5.38
CA ILE A 66 3.71 -2.71 -4.85
C ILE A 66 4.09 -2.26 -3.44
N ASP A 67 4.81 -3.10 -2.69
CA ASP A 67 5.27 -2.79 -1.33
C ASP A 67 6.54 -1.93 -1.35
N VAL A 68 7.27 -1.95 -2.48
CA VAL A 68 8.55 -1.26 -2.67
C VAL A 68 8.56 -0.26 -3.82
N ARG A 69 7.43 -0.01 -4.48
CA ARG A 69 7.29 0.99 -5.56
C ARG A 69 5.91 1.65 -5.51
N THR A 70 5.88 2.98 -5.70
CA THR A 70 4.62 3.71 -5.90
C THR A 70 4.04 3.33 -7.26
N THR A 71 2.79 2.86 -7.30
CA THR A 71 2.15 2.44 -8.55
C THR A 71 1.27 3.54 -9.13
N ILE A 72 1.08 3.48 -10.45
CA ILE A 72 0.29 4.44 -11.24
C ILE A 72 -0.80 3.67 -11.98
N ALA A 73 -2.06 4.09 -11.86
CA ALA A 73 -3.17 3.51 -12.61
C ALA A 73 -4.09 4.61 -13.13
N VAL A 74 -4.34 4.63 -14.44
CA VAL A 74 -5.40 5.47 -15.01
C VAL A 74 -6.70 4.68 -14.99
N THR A 75 -7.69 5.16 -14.25
CA THR A 75 -8.91 4.39 -13.95
C THR A 75 -10.12 4.85 -14.74
N LYS A 76 -10.13 6.10 -15.22
CA LYS A 76 -11.23 6.68 -15.99
C LYS A 76 -10.72 7.76 -16.93
N ILE A 77 -11.25 7.79 -18.15
CA ILE A 77 -10.99 8.84 -19.13
C ILE A 77 -12.34 9.25 -19.74
N ASP A 78 -12.66 10.54 -19.70
CA ASP A 78 -13.87 11.11 -20.28
C ASP A 78 -13.49 12.20 -21.31
N GLY A 79 -14.11 12.19 -22.49
CA GLY A 79 -13.90 13.26 -23.49
C GLY A 79 -14.52 12.98 -24.85
N GLY A 80 -14.90 14.04 -25.56
CA GLY A 80 -15.52 13.97 -26.88
C GLY A 80 -17.03 13.71 -26.85
N ILE A 81 -17.73 14.14 -27.91
CA ILE A 81 -19.19 13.94 -28.06
C ILE A 81 -19.52 13.27 -29.40
N LYS A 82 -18.82 13.67 -30.47
CA LYS A 82 -19.03 13.16 -31.83
C LYS A 82 -17.72 12.61 -32.39
N VAL A 83 -17.82 11.55 -33.19
CA VAL A 83 -16.66 10.87 -33.81
C VAL A 83 -15.84 11.75 -34.76
N ASN A 84 -16.43 12.83 -35.27
CA ASN A 84 -15.85 13.73 -36.27
C ASN A 84 -15.63 15.16 -35.74
N ALA A 85 -15.68 15.37 -34.42
CA ALA A 85 -15.43 16.66 -33.79
C ALA A 85 -14.30 16.52 -32.76
N LEU A 86 -13.39 17.49 -32.75
CA LEU A 86 -12.35 17.54 -31.73
C LEU A 86 -12.98 17.74 -30.34
N PRO A 87 -12.52 17.01 -29.29
CA PRO A 87 -13.02 17.20 -27.95
C PRO A 87 -12.63 18.57 -27.41
N GLN A 88 -13.58 19.29 -26.81
CA GLN A 88 -13.32 20.59 -26.17
C GLN A 88 -12.59 20.44 -24.84
N SER A 89 -12.81 19.33 -24.13
CA SER A 89 -12.11 18.95 -22.91
C SER A 89 -11.99 17.43 -22.82
N VAL A 90 -10.93 16.98 -22.14
CA VAL A 90 -10.71 15.57 -21.80
C VAL A 90 -10.23 15.53 -20.36
N THR A 91 -10.81 14.65 -19.55
CA THR A 91 -10.44 14.43 -18.14
C THR A 91 -9.94 13.01 -17.97
N ALA A 92 -8.87 12.84 -17.20
CA ALA A 92 -8.34 11.52 -16.85
C ALA A 92 -8.11 11.43 -15.34
N PHE A 93 -8.51 10.31 -14.74
CA PHE A 93 -8.32 10.05 -13.32
C PHE A 93 -7.13 9.11 -13.14
N ILE A 94 -6.10 9.60 -12.45
CA ILE A 94 -4.84 8.89 -12.22
C ILE A 94 -4.72 8.59 -10.73
N ASN A 95 -4.79 7.32 -10.37
CA ASN A 95 -4.60 6.85 -9.01
C ASN A 95 -3.13 6.50 -8.77
N HIS A 96 -2.58 7.04 -7.70
CA HIS A 96 -1.26 6.68 -7.19
C HIS A 96 -1.41 5.90 -5.88
N ARG A 97 -0.80 4.72 -5.79
CA ARG A 97 -0.64 4.01 -4.50
C ARG A 97 0.75 4.27 -3.98
N ILE A 98 0.86 5.16 -3.01
CA ILE A 98 2.14 5.67 -2.50
C ILE A 98 2.82 4.61 -1.64
N ARG A 99 4.06 4.29 -1.99
CA ARG A 99 4.95 3.42 -1.22
C ARG A 99 5.34 4.06 0.11
N ARG A 100 5.53 3.25 1.15
CA ARG A 100 6.10 3.67 2.45
C ARG A 100 7.45 4.39 2.26
N GLY A 101 7.65 5.49 2.99
CA GLY A 101 8.82 6.37 2.86
C GLY A 101 8.81 7.27 1.62
N SER A 102 7.68 7.40 0.94
CA SER A 102 7.38 8.46 -0.04
C SER A 102 6.17 9.27 0.45
N THR A 103 5.88 10.39 -0.19
CA THR A 103 4.82 11.33 0.23
C THR A 103 3.93 11.72 -0.93
N TRP A 104 2.70 12.16 -0.63
CA TRP A 104 1.82 12.73 -1.64
C TRP A 104 2.44 13.96 -2.30
N SER A 105 3.21 14.77 -1.55
CA SER A 105 3.90 15.95 -2.08
C SER A 105 4.98 15.59 -3.11
N GLU A 106 5.65 14.45 -2.94
CA GLU A 106 6.61 13.94 -3.94
C GLU A 106 5.89 13.51 -5.22
N VAL A 107 4.75 12.82 -5.08
CA VAL A 107 3.90 12.39 -6.20
C VAL A 107 3.34 13.59 -6.97
N THR A 108 2.82 14.60 -6.27
CA THR A 108 2.23 15.77 -6.91
C THR A 108 3.26 16.60 -7.65
N ARG A 109 4.42 16.84 -7.02
CA ARG A 109 5.56 17.52 -7.65
C ARG A 109 6.03 16.79 -8.91
N ARG A 110 6.23 15.48 -8.83
CA ARG A 110 6.64 14.67 -10.00
C ARG A 110 5.60 14.69 -11.11
N THR A 111 4.31 14.63 -10.76
CA THR A 111 3.22 14.69 -11.74
C THR A 111 3.19 16.05 -12.45
N GLU A 112 3.38 17.14 -11.70
CA GLU A 112 3.49 18.50 -12.25
C GLU A 112 4.70 18.65 -13.17
N GLU A 113 5.87 18.15 -12.76
CA GLU A 113 7.09 18.16 -13.57
C GLU A 113 6.86 17.46 -14.93
N LEU A 114 6.26 16.27 -14.93
CA LEU A 114 5.96 15.53 -16.17
C LEU A 114 4.88 16.23 -17.01
N ALA A 115 3.83 16.75 -16.38
CA ALA A 115 2.79 17.50 -17.07
C ALA A 115 3.33 18.78 -17.72
N SER A 116 4.28 19.45 -17.07
CA SER A 116 4.92 20.67 -17.60
C SER A 116 5.64 20.43 -18.93
N LYS A 117 6.32 19.28 -19.09
CA LYS A 117 6.99 18.92 -20.33
C LYS A 117 6.00 18.80 -21.48
N VAL A 118 4.86 18.16 -21.22
CA VAL A 118 3.79 17.97 -22.21
C VAL A 118 3.10 19.31 -22.51
N ALA A 119 2.84 20.13 -21.49
CA ALA A 119 2.27 21.46 -21.66
C ALA A 119 3.15 22.33 -22.57
N GLN A 120 4.45 22.41 -22.28
CA GLN A 120 5.44 23.16 -23.08
C GLN A 120 5.50 22.66 -24.52
N LYS A 121 5.53 21.34 -24.73
CA LYS A 121 5.57 20.73 -26.06
C LYS A 121 4.38 21.13 -26.93
N HIS A 122 3.20 21.28 -26.33
CA HIS A 122 1.95 21.60 -27.04
C HIS A 122 1.55 23.08 -26.97
N GLY A 123 2.39 23.94 -26.37
CA GLY A 123 2.08 25.36 -26.21
C GLY A 123 0.85 25.61 -25.32
N LEU A 124 0.61 24.75 -24.33
CA LEU A 124 -0.49 24.85 -23.37
C LEU A 124 0.00 25.46 -22.05
N GLU A 125 -0.89 26.17 -21.37
CA GLU A 125 -0.64 26.58 -19.98
C GLU A 125 -0.82 25.39 -19.03
N LEU A 126 -0.03 25.32 -17.96
CA LEU A 126 -0.19 24.33 -16.89
C LEU A 126 -0.67 25.03 -15.63
N MET A 127 -1.78 24.54 -15.06
CA MET A 127 -2.30 24.98 -13.77
C MET A 127 -2.34 23.78 -12.82
N ALA A 128 -1.37 23.69 -11.93
CA ALA A 128 -1.28 22.59 -10.96
C ALA A 128 -1.93 22.99 -9.64
N TYR A 129 -2.92 22.19 -9.20
CA TYR A 129 -3.55 22.23 -7.89
C TYR A 129 -4.10 23.62 -7.46
N PRO A 130 -5.00 24.23 -8.26
CA PRO A 130 -5.56 25.55 -7.93
C PRO A 130 -6.54 25.51 -6.74
N ASP A 131 -6.51 26.54 -5.88
CA ASP A 131 -7.35 26.64 -4.67
C ASP A 131 -8.86 26.87 -4.97
N ASN A 132 -9.23 27.43 -6.13
CA ASN A 132 -10.61 27.66 -6.58
C ASN A 132 -10.66 27.84 -8.12
N GLY A 133 -11.68 27.30 -8.80
CA GLY A 133 -11.66 27.13 -10.25
C GLY A 133 -12.59 28.05 -11.05
N THR A 134 -12.05 29.13 -11.62
CA THR A 134 -12.46 29.59 -12.96
C THR A 134 -11.32 29.24 -13.90
N TYR A 135 -11.56 28.39 -14.90
CA TYR A 135 -10.50 27.86 -15.75
C TYR A 135 -10.40 28.67 -17.06
N PRO A 136 -9.24 29.24 -17.41
CA PRO A 136 -9.04 29.80 -18.74
C PRO A 136 -9.16 28.72 -19.84
N ARG A 137 -9.32 29.15 -21.10
CA ARG A 137 -9.32 28.22 -22.24
C ARG A 137 -7.87 27.84 -22.59
N SER A 138 -7.63 26.59 -22.98
CA SER A 138 -6.33 26.03 -23.45
C SER A 138 -5.27 25.75 -22.38
N LEU A 139 -5.61 24.93 -21.39
CA LEU A 139 -4.70 24.55 -20.31
C LEU A 139 -4.77 23.07 -19.97
N ILE A 140 -3.70 22.56 -19.35
CA ILE A 140 -3.70 21.33 -18.56
C ILE A 140 -3.94 21.73 -17.11
N THR A 141 -5.00 21.23 -16.49
CA THR A 141 -5.21 21.34 -15.04
C THR A 141 -4.79 20.04 -14.35
N LEU A 142 -4.10 20.13 -13.22
CA LEU A 142 -3.97 19.02 -12.28
C LEU A 142 -4.83 19.32 -11.05
N GLU A 143 -5.71 18.40 -10.68
CA GLU A 143 -6.59 18.52 -9.53
C GLU A 143 -6.40 17.34 -8.57
N LEU A 144 -6.49 17.62 -7.27
CA LEU A 144 -6.46 16.60 -6.22
C LEU A 144 -7.88 16.19 -5.87
N GLN A 145 -8.13 14.88 -5.94
CA GLN A 145 -9.39 14.27 -5.50
C GLN A 145 -9.28 13.71 -4.08
N ASP A 146 -8.16 13.03 -3.78
CA ASP A 146 -7.87 12.46 -2.47
C ASP A 146 -6.35 12.45 -2.25
N GLU A 147 -5.91 12.99 -1.12
CA GLU A 147 -4.51 13.11 -0.74
C GLU A 147 -4.26 12.37 0.58
N LYS A 148 -3.46 11.31 0.53
CA LYS A 148 -3.11 10.52 1.71
C LYS A 148 -1.67 10.06 1.63
N ASN A 149 -0.90 10.37 2.67
CA ASN A 149 0.37 9.70 2.92
C ASN A 149 0.12 8.25 3.38
N PRO A 150 1.09 7.34 3.19
CA PRO A 150 1.06 6.04 3.81
C PRO A 150 0.80 6.14 5.32
N SER A 151 0.02 5.21 5.89
CA SER A 151 -0.22 5.18 7.34
C SER A 151 1.10 4.99 8.10
N ALA A 152 1.17 5.53 9.32
CA ALA A 152 2.31 5.37 10.21
C ALA A 152 2.66 3.88 10.46
N PHE A 153 3.89 3.63 10.90
CA PHE A 153 4.29 2.31 11.38
C PHE A 153 3.76 2.06 12.79
N THR A 154 3.07 0.94 12.96
CA THR A 154 2.64 0.48 14.28
C THR A 154 3.76 -0.34 14.93
N PRO A 155 4.13 -0.05 16.20
CA PRO A 155 5.14 -0.83 16.92
C PRO A 155 4.80 -2.33 17.00
N ILE A 156 5.81 -3.18 16.80
CA ILE A 156 5.66 -4.65 16.79
C ILE A 156 6.52 -5.36 17.85
N ARG A 157 6.86 -4.64 18.93
CA ARG A 157 7.69 -5.18 20.01
C ARG A 157 7.00 -6.35 20.71
N THR A 158 7.76 -7.39 20.99
CA THR A 158 7.28 -8.60 21.69
C THR A 158 8.03 -8.87 22.98
N ASP A 159 9.06 -8.08 23.31
CA ASP A 159 9.87 -8.19 24.53
C ASP A 159 9.15 -7.70 25.79
N ILE A 160 8.10 -6.90 25.63
CA ILE A 160 7.22 -6.38 26.70
C ILE A 160 5.74 -6.69 26.37
N SER A 161 4.83 -6.40 27.30
CA SER A 161 3.38 -6.56 27.07
C SER A 161 2.86 -5.46 26.12
N THR A 162 2.68 -5.78 24.84
CA THR A 162 2.16 -4.84 23.83
C THR A 162 0.90 -5.36 23.13
N PRO A 163 0.11 -4.49 22.49
CA PRO A 163 -0.99 -4.91 21.61
C PRO A 163 -0.54 -5.88 20.50
N TYR A 164 0.64 -5.70 19.92
CA TYR A 164 1.18 -6.64 18.93
C TYR A 164 1.48 -8.01 19.55
N ARG A 165 2.05 -8.04 20.77
CA ARG A 165 2.30 -9.29 21.51
C ARG A 165 1.00 -10.01 21.84
N LEU A 166 -0.05 -9.28 22.22
CA LEU A 166 -1.39 -9.83 22.44
C LEU A 166 -1.96 -10.48 21.17
N ILE A 167 -1.87 -9.81 20.02
CA ILE A 167 -2.29 -10.38 18.73
C ILE A 167 -1.49 -11.65 18.43
N ALA A 168 -0.17 -11.58 18.50
CA ALA A 168 0.71 -12.71 18.19
C ALA A 168 0.50 -13.91 19.15
N GLY A 169 0.30 -13.63 20.45
CA GLY A 169 0.00 -14.63 21.45
C GLY A 169 -1.35 -15.30 21.23
N THR A 170 -2.39 -14.51 20.94
CA THR A 170 -3.73 -15.03 20.64
C THR A 170 -3.71 -15.89 19.38
N THR A 171 -3.00 -15.46 18.33
CA THR A 171 -2.82 -16.25 17.11
C THR A 171 -2.19 -17.60 17.40
N ARG A 172 -1.13 -17.67 18.21
CA ARG A 172 -0.52 -18.96 18.59
C ARG A 172 -1.42 -19.80 19.49
N ALA A 173 -2.17 -19.19 20.39
CA ALA A 173 -3.10 -19.91 21.26
C ALA A 173 -4.21 -20.64 20.46
N VAL A 174 -4.68 -20.04 19.36
CA VAL A 174 -5.75 -20.60 18.53
C VAL A 174 -5.22 -21.52 17.44
N PHE A 175 -4.10 -21.17 16.81
CA PHE A 175 -3.60 -21.92 15.64
C PHE A 175 -2.45 -22.86 15.94
N GLY A 176 -1.78 -22.73 17.08
CA GLY A 176 -0.62 -23.54 17.48
C GLY A 176 0.65 -22.70 17.68
N ASP A 177 1.52 -23.15 18.59
CA ASP A 177 2.77 -22.46 18.92
C ASP A 177 3.79 -22.46 17.78
N GLU A 178 3.65 -23.36 16.82
CA GLU A 178 4.45 -23.42 15.59
C GLU A 178 4.15 -22.29 14.61
N PHE A 179 3.03 -21.57 14.77
CA PHE A 179 2.68 -20.47 13.89
C PHE A 179 3.60 -19.27 14.10
N ILE A 180 4.32 -18.93 13.03
CA ILE A 180 5.18 -17.75 12.98
C ILE A 180 4.31 -16.52 12.65
N VAL A 181 4.26 -15.58 13.60
CA VAL A 181 3.54 -14.31 13.45
C VAL A 181 4.52 -13.20 13.14
N THR A 182 4.35 -12.55 12.00
CA THR A 182 5.18 -11.43 11.56
C THR A 182 4.32 -10.32 10.95
N SER A 183 4.86 -9.11 10.86
CA SER A 183 4.18 -7.97 10.26
C SER A 183 4.22 -8.05 8.74
N GLY A 184 3.13 -7.67 8.07
CA GLY A 184 3.08 -7.49 6.62
C GLY A 184 2.43 -6.17 6.25
N LEU A 185 2.52 -5.79 4.97
CA LEU A 185 1.84 -4.59 4.46
C LEU A 185 0.51 -5.00 3.81
N ASN A 186 -0.57 -4.32 4.18
CA ASN A 186 -1.86 -4.45 3.53
C ASN A 186 -2.16 -3.13 2.80
N MET A 187 -2.39 -3.23 1.49
CA MET A 187 -2.59 -2.09 0.59
C MET A 187 -4.05 -1.63 0.48
N GLY A 188 -4.98 -2.41 1.04
CA GLY A 188 -6.39 -2.07 1.12
C GLY A 188 -6.63 -0.93 2.10
N ASN A 189 -7.43 0.05 1.69
CA ASN A 189 -7.86 1.09 2.61
C ASN A 189 -9.03 0.56 3.45
N THR A 190 -9.05 0.90 4.74
CA THR A 190 -10.12 0.52 5.67
C THR A 190 -10.48 1.72 6.54
N ASP A 191 -11.49 1.59 7.40
CA ASP A 191 -11.93 2.65 8.30
C ASP A 191 -10.90 3.06 9.36
N MET A 192 -9.78 2.33 9.48
CA MET A 192 -8.66 2.68 10.36
C MET A 192 -8.17 4.13 10.22
N LYS A 193 -8.37 4.77 9.06
CA LYS A 193 -7.93 6.15 8.81
C LYS A 193 -8.56 7.12 9.81
N TRP A 194 -9.73 6.76 10.34
CA TRP A 194 -10.45 7.52 11.35
C TRP A 194 -9.89 7.30 12.77
N TYR A 195 -9.12 6.24 12.99
CA TYR A 195 -8.51 5.90 14.27
C TYR A 195 -7.04 6.36 14.37
N ALA A 196 -6.48 6.94 13.31
CA ALA A 196 -5.10 7.42 13.26
C ALA A 196 -4.76 8.45 14.35
N ASN A 197 -5.75 9.25 14.79
CA ASN A 197 -5.57 10.24 15.86
C ASN A 197 -5.93 9.68 17.25
N VAL A 198 -6.34 8.41 17.34
CA VAL A 198 -6.77 7.76 18.59
C VAL A 198 -5.65 6.92 19.18
N THR A 199 -4.88 6.22 18.33
CA THR A 199 -3.80 5.34 18.79
C THR A 199 -2.76 5.09 17.70
N ASP A 200 -1.51 4.86 18.11
CA ASP A 200 -0.43 4.40 17.22
C ASP A 200 -0.49 2.88 16.94
N ASN A 201 -1.35 2.16 17.68
CA ASN A 201 -1.50 0.71 17.62
C ASN A 201 -2.60 0.27 16.63
N ILE A 202 -2.33 0.41 15.32
CA ILE A 202 -3.28 0.12 14.24
C ILE A 202 -2.88 -1.15 13.50
N PHE A 203 -3.66 -2.22 13.67
CA PHE A 203 -3.41 -3.51 13.05
C PHE A 203 -4.49 -3.85 12.02
N ARG A 204 -4.06 -4.27 10.83
CA ARG A 204 -4.92 -4.90 9.83
C ARG A 204 -4.66 -6.39 9.87
N TYR A 205 -5.54 -7.13 10.52
CA TYR A 205 -5.35 -8.55 10.72
C TYR A 205 -6.65 -9.31 10.48
N ALA A 206 -6.58 -10.30 9.61
CA ALA A 206 -7.65 -11.27 9.39
C ALA A 206 -7.11 -12.64 9.84
N PRO A 207 -7.51 -13.13 11.03
CA PRO A 207 -7.02 -14.38 11.62
C PRO A 207 -7.69 -15.58 10.94
N MET A 208 -7.45 -15.71 9.64
CA MET A 208 -8.19 -16.62 8.80
C MET A 208 -7.22 -17.32 7.85
N PRO A 209 -6.75 -18.52 8.22
CA PRO A 209 -6.10 -19.40 7.27
C PRO A 209 -7.15 -19.77 6.22
N ALA A 210 -7.09 -19.15 5.05
CA ALA A 210 -7.97 -19.43 3.92
C ALA A 210 -7.14 -19.96 2.75
N GLU A 211 -7.55 -21.09 2.20
CA GLU A 211 -7.03 -21.65 0.96
C GLU A 211 -7.70 -20.98 -0.24
N ARG A 212 -8.97 -20.57 -0.07
CA ARG A 212 -9.74 -19.81 -1.04
C ARG A 212 -10.40 -18.60 -0.39
N ALA A 213 -10.02 -17.43 -0.90
CA ALA A 213 -10.71 -16.18 -0.63
C ALA A 213 -10.83 -15.39 -1.93
N SER A 214 -12.00 -14.81 -2.14
CA SER A 214 -12.21 -13.74 -3.11
C SER A 214 -12.65 -12.51 -2.31
N LEU A 215 -12.16 -11.33 -2.67
CA LEU A 215 -12.47 -10.06 -2.01
C LEU A 215 -12.83 -9.03 -3.08
N HIS A 216 -13.85 -8.21 -2.82
CA HIS A 216 -14.25 -7.10 -3.68
C HIS A 216 -14.60 -7.50 -5.14
N GLY A 217 -15.44 -8.52 -5.30
CA GLY A 217 -15.88 -9.00 -6.62
C GLY A 217 -17.24 -9.71 -6.61
N LEU A 218 -17.75 -10.02 -7.80
CA LEU A 218 -18.91 -10.91 -7.94
C LEU A 218 -18.56 -12.28 -7.35
N ASN A 219 -19.46 -12.84 -6.53
CA ASN A 219 -19.24 -14.09 -5.80
C ASN A 219 -18.04 -14.05 -4.83
N GLU A 220 -17.93 -12.94 -4.09
CA GLU A 220 -17.06 -12.85 -2.91
C GLU A 220 -17.33 -14.03 -1.96
N CYS A 221 -16.27 -14.71 -1.52
CA CYS A 221 -16.41 -15.94 -0.76
C CYS A 221 -15.19 -16.18 0.12
N VAL A 222 -15.42 -17.03 1.11
CA VAL A 222 -14.44 -17.41 2.12
C VAL A 222 -14.67 -18.86 2.54
N ASP A 223 -13.59 -19.55 2.89
CA ASP A 223 -13.68 -20.90 3.42
C ASP A 223 -14.41 -20.94 4.76
N MET A 224 -15.37 -21.85 4.90
CA MET A 224 -16.15 -22.00 6.15
C MET A 224 -15.25 -22.28 7.36
N LYS A 225 -14.21 -23.10 7.18
CA LYS A 225 -13.23 -23.38 8.25
C LYS A 225 -12.49 -22.11 8.67
N GLY A 226 -12.02 -21.32 7.70
CA GLY A 226 -11.40 -20.03 7.96
C GLY A 226 -12.33 -19.07 8.69
N HIS A 227 -13.61 -19.02 8.31
CA HIS A 227 -14.60 -18.20 8.99
C HIS A 227 -14.81 -18.61 10.46
N ILE A 228 -14.94 -19.92 10.74
CA ILE A 228 -15.09 -20.43 12.11
C ILE A 228 -13.84 -20.13 12.94
N SER A 229 -12.65 -20.35 12.37
CA SER A 229 -11.36 -20.00 13.00
C SER A 229 -11.26 -18.51 13.33
N MET A 230 -11.78 -17.64 12.47
CA MET A 230 -11.82 -16.21 12.74
C MET A 230 -12.73 -15.88 13.93
N VAL A 231 -13.90 -16.53 14.03
CA VAL A 231 -14.81 -16.37 15.19
C VAL A 231 -14.13 -16.82 16.49
N GLU A 232 -13.49 -17.99 16.48
CA GLU A 232 -12.72 -18.51 17.61
C GLU A 232 -11.58 -17.56 18.02
N TRP A 233 -10.86 -17.02 17.04
CA TRP A 233 -9.80 -16.06 17.29
C TRP A 233 -10.32 -14.78 17.93
N PHE A 234 -11.40 -14.19 17.43
CA PHE A 234 -11.97 -12.98 18.05
C PHE A 234 -12.51 -13.23 19.46
N PHE A 235 -13.15 -14.38 19.69
CA PHE A 235 -13.59 -14.74 21.04
C PHE A 235 -12.41 -14.85 22.02
N THR A 236 -11.32 -15.49 21.59
CA THR A 236 -10.10 -15.63 22.40
C THR A 236 -9.39 -14.30 22.58
N PHE A 237 -9.30 -13.49 21.52
CA PHE A 237 -8.69 -12.17 21.53
C PHE A 237 -9.38 -11.24 22.53
N LEU A 238 -10.72 -11.17 22.52
CA LEU A 238 -11.48 -10.31 23.42
C LEU A 238 -11.25 -10.69 24.88
N ARG A 239 -11.18 -11.99 25.20
CA ARG A 239 -10.88 -12.47 26.55
C ARG A 239 -9.45 -12.15 26.97
N ASN A 240 -8.48 -12.40 26.08
CA ASN A 240 -7.09 -12.06 26.38
C ASN A 240 -6.91 -10.55 26.53
N ALA A 241 -7.60 -9.73 25.73
CA ALA A 241 -7.54 -8.27 25.81
C ALA A 241 -8.11 -7.73 27.12
N ASP A 242 -9.18 -8.33 27.66
CA ASP A 242 -9.80 -7.95 28.94
C ASP A 242 -8.85 -8.20 30.13
N GLU A 243 -8.03 -9.25 30.05
CA GLU A 243 -7.10 -9.67 31.11
C GLU A 243 -5.68 -9.12 30.94
N THR A 244 -5.34 -8.55 29.78
CA THR A 244 -3.96 -8.08 29.49
C THR A 244 -3.77 -6.65 29.97
N GLU A 245 -2.81 -6.47 30.87
CA GLU A 245 -2.23 -5.15 31.15
C GLU A 245 -1.07 -4.86 30.19
N PHE A 246 -1.07 -3.67 29.58
CA PHE A 246 -0.04 -3.27 28.61
C PHE A 246 1.03 -2.37 29.23
N ASP A 247 2.28 -2.59 28.82
CA ASP A 247 3.43 -1.77 29.17
C ASP A 247 3.60 -0.65 28.12
N LEU A 248 2.62 0.26 28.00
CA LEU A 248 2.61 1.36 27.03
C LEU A 248 3.32 2.62 27.54
#